data_AF-A0A1X9SYD3-F1
#
_entry.id   AF-A0A1X9SYD3-F1
#
_cell.length_a   1.000
_cell.length_b   1.000
_cell.length_c   1.000
_cell.angle_alpha   90.00
_cell.angle_beta   90.00
_cell.angle_gamma   90.00
#
_symmetry.space_group_name_H-M   'P 1'
#
loop_
_entity.id
_entity.type
_entity.pdbx_description
1 polymer ?
#
loop_
_entity_poly.entity_id
_entity_poly.type
_entity_poly.pdbx_seq_one_letter_code
_entity_poly.pdbx_strand_id
1 'polypeptide(L)'
;MIAIDLGSNTIRACKMRLLDSGNFECEYSFERIVGSARGLNHKGLADDAMSRIRAAISELVSEAKFNSSTAVATEAFRKAANSDEFFARIYDDFGIKFKIISGEYEAFLTRLGVSNRAKILGLKIDNSVLIDLGGASTEISFGNDSKSFDFGIITAIESDKSGAISQAKSFMDKFKFNSIILTSGVPTTVACLKYGLNYYNYNANLVNGTRLDRSDFINTINLLKTAFNKDELVGKNRADLIIKGCEILLEFVGNSTCIAIDDGLREGLFIANQLNLKGIK
;
A
#
# COMPACT_ATOMS: atom_id res chain seq x y z
N MET A 1 20.58 2.16 -1.85
CA MET A 1 19.44 2.70 -2.60
C MET A 1 18.20 2.60 -1.73
N ILE A 2 17.26 3.54 -1.82
CA ILE A 2 15.96 3.47 -1.15
C ILE A 2 14.83 3.52 -2.17
N ALA A 3 13.75 2.77 -1.95
CA ALA A 3 12.53 2.86 -2.74
C ALA A 3 11.52 3.73 -2.00
N ILE A 4 10.93 4.69 -2.70
CA ILE A 4 9.98 5.67 -2.16
C ILE A 4 8.67 5.55 -2.93
N ASP A 5 7.58 5.42 -2.18
CA ASP A 5 6.21 5.44 -2.67
C ASP A 5 5.49 6.64 -2.07
N LEU A 6 4.96 7.49 -2.94
CA LEU A 6 4.13 8.62 -2.55
C LEU A 6 2.69 8.40 -3.03
N GLY A 7 1.87 7.89 -2.12
CA GLY A 7 0.45 7.62 -2.36
C GLY A 7 -0.47 8.79 -2.03
N SER A 8 -1.77 8.52 -2.09
CA SER A 8 -2.83 9.51 -1.81
C SER A 8 -2.93 9.93 -0.35
N ASN A 9 -2.41 9.13 0.59
CA ASN A 9 -2.49 9.41 2.03
C ASN A 9 -1.14 9.42 2.74
N THR A 10 -0.22 8.55 2.35
CA THR A 10 1.07 8.37 3.01
C THR A 10 2.22 8.48 2.01
N ILE A 11 3.37 8.94 2.50
CA ILE A 11 4.65 8.67 1.89
C ILE A 11 5.30 7.53 2.67
N ARG A 12 5.78 6.53 1.95
CA ARG A 12 6.42 5.35 2.52
C ARG A 12 7.76 5.16 1.83
N ALA A 13 8.79 4.75 2.56
CA ALA A 13 10.06 4.38 1.97
C ALA A 13 10.60 3.10 2.60
N CYS A 14 11.35 2.32 1.82
CA CYS A 14 12.05 1.14 2.30
C CYS A 14 13.44 1.05 1.67
N LYS A 15 14.45 0.79 2.51
CA LYS A 15 15.80 0.42 2.09
C LYS A 15 15.89 -1.10 2.22
N MET A 16 16.25 -1.77 1.13
CA MET A 16 16.32 -3.24 1.08
C MET A 16 17.78 -3.70 1.06
N ARG A 17 18.06 -4.86 1.65
CA ARG A 17 19.32 -5.62 1.52
C ARG A 17 19.11 -6.87 0.66
N LEU A 18 20.13 -7.24 -0.12
CA LEU A 18 20.17 -8.52 -0.83
C LEU A 18 20.61 -9.62 0.14
N LEU A 19 19.85 -10.71 0.20
CA LEU A 19 20.18 -11.90 1.00
C LEU A 19 20.99 -12.89 0.16
N ASP A 20 21.72 -13.79 0.81
CA ASP A 20 22.48 -14.87 0.15
C ASP A 20 21.59 -15.80 -0.70
N SER A 21 20.30 -15.88 -0.38
CA SER A 21 19.29 -16.62 -1.15
C SER A 21 18.94 -15.96 -2.50
N GLY A 22 19.43 -14.75 -2.77
CA GLY A 22 19.07 -13.94 -3.94
C GLY A 22 17.76 -13.13 -3.78
N ASN A 23 17.07 -13.26 -2.63
CA ASN A 23 15.88 -12.46 -2.32
C ASN A 23 16.26 -11.14 -1.62
N PHE A 24 15.31 -10.22 -1.52
CA PHE A 24 15.51 -8.92 -0.89
C PHE A 24 14.69 -8.76 0.39
N GLU A 25 15.22 -8.07 1.39
CA GLU A 25 14.54 -7.82 2.66
C GLU A 25 14.68 -6.36 3.10
N CYS A 26 13.61 -5.77 3.64
CA CYS A 26 13.62 -4.40 4.14
C CYS A 26 14.45 -4.29 5.43
N GLU A 27 15.53 -3.49 5.41
CA GLU A 27 16.39 -3.22 6.57
C GLU A 27 16.01 -1.91 7.30
N TYR A 28 15.36 -1.00 6.59
CA TYR A 28 14.87 0.27 7.15
C TYR A 28 13.57 0.66 6.45
N SER A 29 12.57 1.03 7.24
CA SER A 29 11.27 1.51 6.78
C SER A 29 10.97 2.90 7.32
N PHE A 30 10.38 3.74 6.48
CA PHE A 30 9.87 5.05 6.83
C PHE A 30 8.41 5.19 6.38
N GLU A 31 7.59 5.85 7.18
CA GLU A 31 6.19 6.15 6.85
C GLU A 31 5.77 7.47 7.49
N ARG A 32 5.13 8.36 6.72
CA ARG A 32 4.45 9.56 7.22
C ARG A 32 3.11 9.76 6.54
N ILE A 33 2.11 10.20 7.30
CA ILE A 33 0.81 10.61 6.77
C ILE A 33 0.95 12.03 6.22
N VAL A 34 0.78 12.18 4.90
CA VAL A 34 0.91 13.46 4.19
C VAL A 34 -0.42 13.92 3.58
N GLY A 35 -1.38 13.01 3.40
CA GLY A 35 -2.71 13.33 2.88
C GLY A 35 -2.67 14.02 1.52
N SER A 36 -1.92 13.48 0.55
CA SER A 36 -1.71 14.08 -0.78
C SER A 36 -3.01 14.40 -1.53
N ALA A 37 -4.05 13.59 -1.35
CA ALA A 37 -5.36 13.79 -1.99
C ALA A 37 -6.26 14.82 -1.27
N ARG A 38 -5.91 15.27 -0.05
CA ARG A 38 -6.74 16.22 0.70
C ARG A 38 -6.71 17.58 0.02
N GLY A 39 -7.89 18.09 -0.33
CA GLY A 39 -8.02 19.37 -1.03
C GLY A 39 -7.61 19.32 -2.52
N LEU A 40 -7.34 18.13 -3.07
CA LEU A 40 -7.07 17.94 -4.48
C LEU A 40 -8.26 18.44 -5.31
N ASN A 41 -7.98 19.31 -6.27
CA ASN A 41 -8.99 19.90 -7.15
C ASN A 41 -8.43 20.13 -8.56
N HIS A 42 -9.18 20.81 -9.42
CA HIS A 42 -8.78 21.09 -10.81
C HIS A 42 -7.46 21.87 -10.94
N LYS A 43 -7.05 22.63 -9.91
CA LYS A 43 -5.76 23.33 -9.85
C LYS A 43 -4.59 22.42 -9.46
N GLY A 44 -4.88 21.20 -9.00
CA GLY A 44 -3.90 20.22 -8.53
C GLY A 44 -3.86 20.08 -7.01
N LEU A 45 -2.69 19.71 -6.49
CA LEU A 45 -2.42 19.49 -5.07
C LEU A 45 -2.57 20.78 -4.27
N ALA A 46 -3.10 20.69 -3.06
CA ALA A 46 -3.18 21.82 -2.13
C ALA A 46 -1.81 22.17 -1.52
N ASP A 47 -1.59 23.45 -1.21
CA ASP A 47 -0.32 23.96 -0.68
C ASP A 47 0.09 23.32 0.66
N ASP A 48 -0.89 23.04 1.51
CA ASP A 48 -0.68 22.37 2.79
C ASP A 48 -0.26 20.90 2.59
N ALA A 49 -0.81 20.21 1.59
CA ALA A 49 -0.40 18.86 1.21
C ALA A 49 1.03 18.85 0.67
N MET A 50 1.36 19.76 -0.26
CA MET A 50 2.73 19.92 -0.78
C MET A 50 3.75 20.22 0.32
N SER A 51 3.37 21.05 1.29
CA SER A 51 4.22 21.36 2.45
C SER A 51 4.48 20.14 3.34
N ARG A 52 3.45 19.35 3.64
CA ARG A 52 3.60 18.09 4.40
C ARG A 52 4.48 17.07 3.67
N ILE A 53 4.33 16.94 2.35
CA ILE A 53 5.15 16.03 1.54
C ILE A 53 6.62 16.46 1.60
N ARG A 54 6.92 17.75 1.39
CA ARG A 54 8.28 18.29 1.50
C ARG A 54 8.91 18.05 2.87
N ALA A 55 8.15 18.30 3.94
CA ALA A 55 8.62 18.05 5.31
C ALA A 55 8.97 16.57 5.53
N ALA A 56 8.10 15.65 5.08
CA ALA A 56 8.35 14.21 5.21
C ALA A 56 9.55 13.73 4.36
N ILE A 57 9.76 14.31 3.16
CA ILE A 57 10.96 14.01 2.36
C ILE A 57 12.23 14.54 3.04
N SER A 58 12.18 15.75 3.60
CA SER A 58 13.30 16.31 4.34
C SER A 58 13.69 15.44 5.54
N GLU A 59 12.70 14.92 6.26
CA GLU A 59 12.90 13.98 7.37
C GLU A 59 13.47 12.64 6.89
N LEU A 60 12.94 12.09 5.79
CA LEU A 60 13.47 10.87 5.20
C LEU A 60 14.94 11.00 4.80
N VAL A 61 15.32 12.12 4.17
CA VAL A 61 16.69 12.38 3.74
C VAL A 61 17.64 12.50 4.95
N SER A 62 17.20 13.13 6.03
CA SER A 62 18.03 13.29 7.23
C SER A 62 18.22 11.98 8.01
N GLU A 63 17.19 11.13 8.08
CA GLU A 63 17.21 9.87 8.84
C GLU A 63 17.87 8.70 8.08
N ALA A 64 17.52 8.51 6.81
CA ALA A 64 17.74 7.24 6.12
C ALA A 64 19.13 7.08 5.46
N LYS A 65 19.93 8.16 5.38
CA LYS A 65 21.31 8.19 4.85
C LYS A 65 21.53 7.29 3.61
N PHE A 66 20.76 7.53 2.55
CA PHE A 66 20.84 6.76 1.30
C PHE A 66 21.61 7.51 0.21
N ASN A 67 22.36 6.77 -0.62
CA ASN A 67 23.16 7.34 -1.73
C ASN A 67 22.40 7.48 -3.05
N SER A 68 21.26 6.79 -3.19
CA SER A 68 20.43 6.79 -4.39
C SER A 68 19.01 6.40 -4.05
N SER A 69 18.05 6.85 -4.85
CA SER A 69 16.63 6.54 -4.68
C SER A 69 15.97 6.14 -6.00
N THR A 70 14.91 5.35 -5.87
CA THR A 70 13.89 5.18 -6.91
C THR A 70 12.57 5.58 -6.29
N ALA A 71 11.84 6.49 -6.92
CA ALA A 71 10.65 7.09 -6.33
C ALA A 71 9.48 7.07 -7.31
N VAL A 72 8.31 6.66 -6.83
CA VAL A 72 7.06 6.65 -7.60
C VAL A 72 5.97 7.43 -6.89
N ALA A 73 5.06 7.97 -7.67
CA ALA A 73 3.85 8.62 -7.20
C ALA A 73 2.63 8.03 -7.92
N THR A 74 1.53 7.87 -7.19
CA THR A 74 0.37 7.10 -7.67
C THR A 74 -0.85 7.99 -7.89
N GLU A 75 -2.04 7.51 -7.53
CA GLU A 75 -3.34 8.01 -7.96
C GLU A 75 -3.54 9.53 -7.81
N ALA A 76 -3.20 10.11 -6.66
CA ALA A 76 -3.38 11.55 -6.44
C ALA A 76 -2.58 12.41 -7.44
N PHE A 77 -1.39 11.96 -7.84
CA PHE A 77 -0.50 12.70 -8.73
C PHE A 77 -0.83 12.48 -10.20
N ARG A 78 -1.45 11.33 -10.56
CA ARG A 78 -2.08 11.13 -11.88
C ARG A 78 -3.16 12.17 -12.15
N LYS A 79 -3.91 12.57 -11.12
CA LYS A 79 -5.05 13.51 -11.20
C LYS A 79 -4.65 14.99 -11.04
N ALA A 80 -3.54 15.28 -10.37
CA ALA A 80 -3.12 16.65 -10.07
C ALA A 80 -2.44 17.34 -11.27
N ALA A 81 -3.00 18.48 -11.70
CA ALA A 81 -2.47 19.27 -12.82
C ALA A 81 -1.09 19.90 -12.56
N ASN A 82 -0.71 20.09 -11.30
CA ASN A 82 0.56 20.70 -10.90
C ASN A 82 1.65 19.68 -10.48
N SER A 83 1.44 18.38 -10.72
CA SER A 83 2.38 17.33 -10.30
C SER A 83 3.78 17.50 -10.88
N ASP A 84 3.90 17.84 -12.17
CA ASP A 84 5.19 17.98 -12.84
C ASP A 84 6.02 19.13 -12.25
N GLU A 85 5.39 20.29 -12.03
CA GLU A 85 6.03 21.43 -11.38
C GLU A 85 6.46 21.10 -9.95
N PHE A 86 5.57 20.44 -9.20
CA PHE A 86 5.87 20.03 -7.83
C PHE A 86 7.07 19.08 -7.78
N PHE A 87 7.11 18.07 -8.65
CA PHE A 87 8.22 17.11 -8.68
C PHE A 87 9.53 17.69 -9.23
N ALA A 88 9.48 18.69 -10.10
CA ALA A 88 10.68 19.43 -10.50
C ALA A 88 11.33 20.11 -9.27
N ARG A 89 10.53 20.78 -8.44
CA ARG A 89 11.01 21.39 -7.19
C ARG A 89 11.55 20.36 -6.20
N ILE A 90 10.88 19.21 -6.06
CA ILE A 90 11.39 18.10 -5.21
C ILE A 90 12.75 17.59 -5.70
N TYR A 91 12.94 17.52 -7.02
CA TYR A 91 14.22 17.13 -7.59
C TYR A 91 15.30 18.17 -7.31
N ASP A 92 15.00 19.46 -7.49
CA ASP A 92 15.96 20.54 -7.22
C ASP A 92 16.37 20.60 -5.74
N ASP A 93 15.42 20.40 -4.83
CA ASP A 93 15.68 20.51 -3.38
C ASP A 93 16.33 19.26 -2.77
N PHE A 94 15.98 18.06 -3.25
CA PHE A 94 16.35 16.80 -2.59
C PHE A 94 17.08 15.80 -3.51
N GLY A 95 17.21 16.09 -4.80
CA GLY A 95 17.79 15.17 -5.80
C GLY A 95 16.93 13.92 -6.07
N ILE A 96 15.67 13.90 -5.62
CA ILE A 96 14.78 12.73 -5.74
C ILE A 96 13.89 12.89 -6.97
N LYS A 97 14.08 12.00 -7.96
CA LYS A 97 13.27 11.97 -9.17
C LYS A 97 12.05 11.05 -9.01
N PHE A 98 10.89 11.65 -8.80
CA PHE A 98 9.62 10.93 -8.81
C PHE A 98 9.17 10.60 -10.24
N LYS A 99 8.53 9.44 -10.39
CA LYS A 99 7.83 9.03 -11.61
C LYS A 99 6.37 8.76 -11.28
N ILE A 100 5.45 9.42 -11.98
CA ILE A 100 4.03 9.08 -11.91
C ILE A 100 3.82 7.79 -12.69
N ILE A 101 3.24 6.77 -12.05
CA ILE A 101 3.04 5.45 -12.65
C ILE A 101 1.56 5.19 -12.94
N SER A 102 1.26 4.32 -13.92
CA SER A 102 -0.10 3.83 -14.15
C SER A 102 -0.54 2.86 -13.05
N GLY A 103 -1.85 2.64 -12.91
CA GLY A 103 -2.38 1.68 -11.94
C GLY A 103 -1.98 0.22 -12.27
N GLU A 104 -1.82 -0.11 -13.55
CA GLU A 104 -1.34 -1.42 -13.99
C GLU A 104 0.13 -1.64 -13.59
N TYR A 105 0.97 -0.62 -13.74
CA TYR A 105 2.37 -0.73 -13.33
C TYR A 105 2.52 -0.76 -11.80
N GLU A 106 1.67 -0.01 -11.08
CA GLU A 106 1.53 -0.09 -9.63
C GLU A 106 1.18 -1.52 -9.18
N ALA A 107 0.15 -2.13 -9.77
CA ALA A 107 -0.25 -3.51 -9.48
C ALA A 107 0.87 -4.52 -9.78
N PHE A 108 1.59 -4.35 -10.89
CA PHE A 108 2.75 -5.19 -11.24
C PHE A 108 3.85 -5.12 -10.18
N LEU A 109 4.23 -3.90 -9.76
CA LEU A 109 5.26 -3.71 -8.75
C LEU A 109 4.81 -4.29 -7.40
N THR A 110 3.57 -4.05 -6.97
CA THR A 110 3.04 -4.64 -5.73
C THR A 110 3.10 -6.16 -5.78
N ARG A 111 2.69 -6.80 -6.89
CA ARG A 111 2.80 -8.26 -7.06
C ARG A 111 4.25 -8.75 -6.97
N LEU A 112 5.21 -8.00 -7.50
CA LEU A 112 6.63 -8.34 -7.42
C LEU A 112 7.15 -8.32 -5.98
N GLY A 113 6.80 -7.30 -5.20
CA GLY A 113 7.16 -7.20 -3.77
C GLY A 113 6.55 -8.33 -2.94
N VAL A 114 5.25 -8.55 -3.10
CA VAL A 114 4.51 -9.64 -2.44
C VAL A 114 5.10 -11.01 -2.79
N SER A 115 5.46 -11.24 -4.06
CA SER A 115 6.03 -12.52 -4.51
C SER A 115 7.43 -12.76 -3.94
N ASN A 116 8.26 -11.72 -3.81
CA ASN A 116 9.55 -11.83 -3.13
C ASN A 116 9.37 -12.23 -1.66
N ARG A 117 8.45 -11.58 -0.94
CA ARG A 117 8.18 -11.93 0.46
C ARG A 117 7.62 -13.35 0.61
N ALA A 118 6.69 -13.74 -0.25
CA ALA A 118 6.13 -15.09 -0.25
C ALA A 118 7.23 -16.16 -0.45
N LYS A 119 8.20 -15.92 -1.33
CA LYS A 119 9.36 -16.82 -1.51
C LYS A 119 10.20 -16.95 -0.25
N ILE A 120 10.51 -15.83 0.42
CA ILE A 120 11.25 -15.85 1.70
C ILE A 120 10.51 -16.66 2.76
N LEU A 121 9.17 -16.58 2.79
CA LEU A 121 8.33 -17.31 3.73
C LEU A 121 8.01 -18.76 3.33
N GLY A 122 8.45 -19.21 2.15
CA GLY A 122 8.11 -20.54 1.61
C GLY A 122 6.63 -20.69 1.24
N LEU A 123 5.91 -19.60 0.98
CA LEU A 123 4.50 -19.60 0.59
C LEU A 123 4.36 -19.77 -0.92
N LYS A 124 3.48 -20.69 -1.35
CA LYS A 124 3.11 -20.87 -2.76
C LYS A 124 1.91 -19.98 -3.09
N ILE A 125 2.14 -18.94 -3.88
CA ILE A 125 1.12 -17.94 -4.26
C ILE A 125 0.89 -17.87 -5.78
N ASP A 126 1.36 -18.86 -6.54
CA ASP A 126 1.27 -18.87 -8.00
C ASP A 126 -0.19 -18.82 -8.49
N ASN A 127 -1.10 -19.46 -7.75
CA ASN A 127 -2.53 -19.48 -8.04
C ASN A 127 -3.35 -18.62 -7.06
N SER A 128 -2.83 -17.45 -6.69
CA SER A 128 -3.50 -16.50 -5.80
C SER A 128 -3.94 -15.23 -6.51
N VAL A 129 -5.10 -14.71 -6.11
CA VAL A 129 -5.46 -13.31 -6.38
C VAL A 129 -4.79 -12.43 -5.33
N LEU A 130 -4.23 -11.30 -5.75
CA LEU A 130 -3.69 -10.28 -4.86
C LEU A 130 -4.61 -9.05 -4.90
N ILE A 131 -4.97 -8.54 -3.73
CA ILE A 131 -5.76 -7.31 -3.55
C ILE A 131 -4.92 -6.33 -2.73
N ASP A 132 -4.67 -5.15 -3.30
CA ASP A 132 -4.06 -4.00 -2.63
C ASP A 132 -5.15 -2.94 -2.42
N LEU A 133 -5.65 -2.82 -1.18
CA LEU A 133 -6.69 -1.85 -0.85
C LEU A 133 -6.05 -0.55 -0.37
N GLY A 134 -5.92 0.41 -1.28
CA GLY A 134 -5.34 1.72 -1.01
C GLY A 134 -6.30 2.74 -0.41
N GLY A 135 -5.83 4.00 -0.38
CA GLY A 135 -6.62 5.15 0.08
C GLY A 135 -7.72 5.54 -0.91
N ALA A 136 -7.39 5.60 -2.19
CA ALA A 136 -8.27 6.10 -3.26
C ALA A 136 -8.55 5.07 -4.36
N SER A 137 -7.65 4.11 -4.57
CA SER A 137 -7.78 3.04 -5.53
C SER A 137 -7.60 1.68 -4.86
N THR A 138 -7.99 0.64 -5.59
CA THR A 138 -7.75 -0.76 -5.24
C THR A 138 -7.23 -1.47 -6.47
N GLU A 139 -6.10 -2.14 -6.34
CA GLU A 139 -5.49 -2.92 -7.39
C GLU A 139 -5.75 -4.41 -7.15
N ILE A 140 -6.26 -5.10 -8.17
CA ILE A 140 -6.46 -6.57 -8.14
C ILE A 140 -5.60 -7.19 -9.23
N SER A 141 -4.82 -8.22 -8.88
CA SER A 141 -3.99 -8.96 -9.84
C SER A 141 -4.07 -10.47 -9.68
N PHE A 142 -4.03 -11.19 -10.80
CA PHE A 142 -3.95 -12.65 -10.89
C PHE A 142 -3.08 -13.04 -12.09
N GLY A 143 -1.98 -13.76 -11.85
CA GLY A 143 -1.02 -14.06 -12.90
C GLY A 143 -0.46 -12.78 -13.54
N ASN A 144 -0.65 -12.64 -14.86
CA ASN A 144 -0.27 -11.44 -15.62
C ASN A 144 -1.42 -10.44 -15.80
N ASP A 145 -2.64 -10.80 -15.37
CA ASP A 145 -3.80 -9.92 -15.43
C ASP A 145 -3.81 -9.01 -14.19
N SER A 146 -3.98 -7.70 -14.41
CA SER A 146 -4.14 -6.73 -13.33
C SER A 146 -5.09 -5.62 -13.74
N LYS A 147 -5.82 -5.07 -12.77
CA LYS A 147 -6.65 -3.90 -12.98
C LYS A 147 -6.71 -3.04 -11.72
N SER A 148 -6.63 -1.72 -11.91
CA SER A 148 -6.90 -0.72 -10.88
C SER A 148 -8.37 -0.29 -10.94
N PHE A 149 -8.97 -0.10 -9.77
CA PHE A 149 -10.37 0.31 -9.61
C PHE A 149 -10.42 1.60 -8.78
N ASP A 150 -11.30 2.53 -9.18
CA ASP A 150 -11.48 3.85 -8.54
C ASP A 150 -12.29 3.77 -7.23
N PHE A 151 -11.81 2.93 -6.29
CA PHE A 151 -12.24 2.94 -4.90
C PHE A 151 -11.10 2.54 -3.98
N GLY A 152 -10.95 3.26 -2.88
CA GLY A 152 -10.16 2.90 -1.72
C GLY A 152 -10.87 3.36 -0.44
N ILE A 153 -10.24 3.12 0.72
CA ILE A 153 -10.88 3.34 2.03
C ILE A 153 -11.34 4.79 2.25
N ILE A 154 -10.63 5.79 1.72
CA ILE A 154 -10.97 7.21 1.86
C ILE A 154 -12.15 7.54 0.94
N THR A 155 -12.03 7.23 -0.35
CA THR A 155 -13.06 7.55 -1.34
C THR A 155 -14.39 6.82 -1.09
N ALA A 156 -14.34 5.66 -0.46
CA ALA A 156 -15.51 4.86 -0.10
C ALA A 156 -16.23 5.38 1.16
N ILE A 157 -15.60 6.26 1.94
CA ILE A 157 -16.26 7.03 3.00
C ILE A 157 -16.90 8.29 2.41
N GLU A 158 -16.23 8.92 1.45
CA GLU A 158 -16.66 10.19 0.86
C GLU A 158 -17.84 10.04 -0.14
N SER A 159 -17.96 8.88 -0.79
CA SER A 159 -18.95 8.66 -1.86
C SER A 159 -19.34 7.20 -1.99
N ASP A 160 -20.49 6.93 -2.65
CA ASP A 160 -20.87 5.56 -2.98
C ASP A 160 -19.94 4.98 -4.06
N LYS A 161 -19.31 3.86 -3.72
CA LYS A 161 -18.39 3.10 -4.58
C LYS A 161 -18.90 1.71 -4.93
N SER A 162 -20.18 1.41 -4.64
CA SER A 162 -20.83 0.12 -4.90
C SER A 162 -20.62 -0.39 -6.33
N GLY A 163 -20.73 0.50 -7.34
CA GLY A 163 -20.49 0.17 -8.74
C GLY A 163 -19.04 -0.26 -9.03
N ALA A 164 -18.06 0.47 -8.48
CA ALA A 164 -16.64 0.15 -8.67
C ALA A 164 -16.25 -1.16 -7.94
N ILE A 165 -16.77 -1.37 -6.72
CA ILE A 165 -16.59 -2.62 -5.96
C ILE A 165 -17.21 -3.80 -6.72
N SER A 166 -18.39 -3.62 -7.32
CA SER A 166 -19.05 -4.65 -8.13
C SER A 166 -18.21 -5.01 -9.36
N GLN A 167 -17.63 -4.03 -10.06
CA GLN A 167 -16.72 -4.28 -11.18
C GLN A 167 -15.46 -5.03 -10.76
N ALA A 168 -14.91 -4.72 -9.58
CA ALA A 168 -13.77 -5.44 -9.02
C ALA A 168 -14.08 -6.91 -8.72
N LYS A 169 -15.25 -7.19 -8.14
CA LYS A 169 -15.72 -8.57 -7.94
C LYS A 169 -15.87 -9.31 -9.26
N SER A 170 -16.54 -8.70 -10.25
CA SER A 170 -16.70 -9.29 -11.58
C SER A 170 -15.37 -9.52 -12.32
N PHE A 171 -14.33 -8.73 -12.02
CA PHE A 171 -12.98 -9.00 -12.51
C PHE A 171 -12.37 -10.22 -11.82
N MET A 172 -12.48 -10.30 -10.50
CA MET A 172 -12.00 -11.42 -9.70
C MET A 172 -12.68 -12.75 -10.07
N ASP A 173 -13.98 -12.74 -10.36
CA ASP A 173 -14.79 -13.91 -10.71
C ASP A 173 -14.35 -14.59 -12.03
N LYS A 174 -13.53 -13.92 -12.84
CA LYS A 174 -12.96 -14.49 -14.08
C LYS A 174 -11.89 -15.54 -13.79
N PHE A 175 -11.32 -15.53 -12.59
CA PHE A 175 -10.14 -16.31 -12.25
C PHE A 175 -10.49 -17.50 -11.35
N LYS A 176 -9.78 -18.62 -11.53
CA LYS A 176 -9.85 -19.78 -10.63
C LYS A 176 -8.62 -19.79 -9.74
N PHE A 177 -8.71 -19.14 -8.58
CA PHE A 177 -7.63 -19.07 -7.58
C PHE A 177 -7.92 -19.97 -6.38
N ASN A 178 -6.87 -20.34 -5.64
CA ASN A 178 -6.99 -21.16 -4.42
C ASN A 178 -6.76 -20.36 -3.12
N SER A 179 -6.33 -19.11 -3.24
CA SER A 179 -5.99 -18.26 -2.11
C SER A 179 -6.11 -16.78 -2.48
N ILE A 180 -6.37 -15.97 -1.47
CA ILE A 180 -6.41 -14.51 -1.56
C ILE A 180 -5.22 -13.97 -0.77
N ILE A 181 -4.38 -13.16 -1.41
CA ILE A 181 -3.34 -12.38 -0.75
C ILE A 181 -3.85 -10.96 -0.59
N LEU A 182 -3.72 -10.42 0.61
CA LEU A 182 -4.06 -9.06 0.93
C LEU A 182 -2.80 -8.31 1.32
N THR A 183 -2.60 -7.14 0.75
CA THR A 183 -1.57 -6.18 1.16
C THR A 183 -2.20 -4.83 1.43
N SER A 184 -1.39 -3.86 1.86
CA SER A 184 -1.76 -2.54 2.38
C SER A 184 -2.01 -2.46 3.89
N GLY A 185 -2.33 -1.25 4.37
CA GLY A 185 -2.47 -0.93 5.79
C GLY A 185 -3.64 -1.63 6.50
N VAL A 186 -4.72 -2.02 5.80
CA VAL A 186 -5.88 -2.65 6.44
C VAL A 186 -5.58 -4.10 6.84
N PRO A 187 -5.23 -5.02 5.93
CA PRO A 187 -4.99 -6.42 6.29
C PRO A 187 -3.79 -6.57 7.25
N THR A 188 -2.77 -5.73 7.11
CA THR A 188 -1.61 -5.72 8.02
C THR A 188 -1.98 -5.23 9.43
N THR A 189 -2.91 -4.28 9.55
CA THR A 189 -3.45 -3.86 10.86
C THR A 189 -4.27 -4.98 11.49
N VAL A 190 -5.12 -5.67 10.72
CA VAL A 190 -5.89 -6.82 11.22
C VAL A 190 -4.96 -7.93 11.72
N ALA A 191 -3.92 -8.26 10.95
CA ALA A 191 -2.89 -9.23 11.36
C ALA A 191 -2.12 -8.77 12.62
N CYS A 192 -1.77 -7.49 12.71
CA CYS A 192 -1.12 -6.91 13.89
C CYS A 192 -1.97 -7.11 15.14
N LEU A 193 -3.25 -6.70 15.09
CA LEU A 193 -4.19 -6.82 16.21
C LEU A 193 -4.47 -8.28 16.58
N LYS A 194 -4.48 -9.20 15.61
CA LYS A 194 -4.61 -10.66 15.83
C LYS A 194 -3.51 -11.22 16.75
N TYR A 195 -2.31 -10.64 16.71
CA TYR A 195 -1.21 -11.02 17.60
C TYR A 195 -1.19 -10.26 18.94
N GLY A 196 -2.21 -9.45 19.22
CA GLY A 196 -2.24 -8.58 20.41
C GLY A 196 -1.24 -7.42 20.32
N LEU A 197 -0.72 -7.13 19.12
CA LEU A 197 0.10 -5.97 18.84
C LEU A 197 -0.80 -4.77 18.52
N ASN A 198 -0.19 -3.59 18.42
CA ASN A 198 -0.82 -2.32 18.12
C ASN A 198 0.09 -1.48 17.20
N TYR A 199 -0.29 -0.23 16.96
CA TYR A 199 0.46 0.66 16.07
C TYR A 199 1.92 0.90 16.52
N TYR A 200 2.18 0.96 17.82
CA TYR A 200 3.49 1.33 18.37
C TYR A 200 4.47 0.15 18.48
N ASN A 201 3.97 -1.09 18.59
CA ASN A 201 4.78 -2.30 18.65
C ASN A 201 4.58 -3.21 17.42
N TYR A 202 4.15 -2.62 16.30
CA TYR A 202 3.98 -3.31 15.02
C TYR A 202 5.23 -4.10 14.64
N ASN A 203 5.04 -5.35 14.22
CA ASN A 203 6.13 -6.24 13.83
C ASN A 203 5.85 -6.90 12.47
N ALA A 204 6.53 -6.41 11.43
CA ALA A 204 6.37 -6.90 10.06
C ALA A 204 6.70 -8.39 9.92
N ASN A 205 7.61 -8.95 10.72
CA ASN A 205 7.97 -10.37 10.66
C ASN A 205 6.85 -11.28 11.16
N LEU A 206 6.05 -10.81 12.12
CA LEU A 206 4.87 -11.54 12.58
C LEU A 206 3.69 -11.34 11.62
N VAL A 207 3.52 -10.12 11.09
CA VAL A 207 2.43 -9.79 10.17
C VAL A 207 2.56 -10.50 8.83
N ASN A 208 3.77 -10.55 8.25
CA ASN A 208 4.01 -11.17 6.96
C ASN A 208 3.72 -12.68 6.98
N GLY A 209 2.77 -13.11 6.15
CA GLY A 209 2.34 -14.51 6.05
C GLY A 209 1.20 -14.88 7.00
N THR A 210 0.65 -13.92 7.75
CA THR A 210 -0.48 -14.17 8.67
C THR A 210 -1.69 -14.65 7.89
N ARG A 211 -2.26 -15.79 8.29
CA ARG A 211 -3.56 -16.23 7.79
C ARG A 211 -4.67 -15.48 8.50
N LEU A 212 -5.55 -14.86 7.72
CA LEU A 212 -6.72 -14.15 8.18
C LEU A 212 -7.98 -14.83 7.67
N ASP A 213 -9.03 -14.81 8.46
CA ASP A 213 -10.37 -15.24 8.07
C ASP A 213 -11.41 -14.16 8.38
N ARG A 214 -12.66 -14.43 8.02
CA ARG A 214 -13.78 -13.52 8.23
C ARG A 214 -13.90 -13.03 9.67
N SER A 215 -13.62 -13.88 10.66
CA SER A 215 -13.74 -13.54 12.07
C SER A 215 -12.69 -12.51 12.50
N ASP A 216 -11.48 -12.55 11.94
CA ASP A 216 -10.42 -11.59 12.26
C ASP A 216 -10.82 -10.14 11.90
N PHE A 217 -11.44 -9.96 10.73
CA PHE A 217 -11.97 -8.65 10.30
C PHE A 217 -13.13 -8.18 11.18
N ILE A 218 -14.07 -9.07 11.51
CA ILE A 218 -15.22 -8.76 12.37
C ILE A 218 -14.75 -8.40 13.79
N ASN A 219 -13.81 -9.16 14.35
CA ASN A 219 -13.22 -8.91 15.66
C ASN A 219 -12.51 -7.55 15.69
N THR A 220 -11.78 -7.21 14.63
CA THR A 220 -11.14 -5.90 14.48
C THR A 220 -12.17 -4.76 14.44
N ILE A 221 -13.25 -4.91 13.67
CA ILE A 221 -14.33 -3.92 13.62
C ILE A 221 -14.95 -3.73 15.01
N ASN A 222 -15.26 -4.82 15.71
CA ASN A 222 -15.87 -4.77 17.03
C ASN A 222 -14.96 -4.12 18.06
N LEU A 223 -13.68 -4.50 18.06
CA LEU A 223 -12.64 -3.90 18.90
C LEU A 223 -12.56 -2.38 18.67
N LEU A 224 -12.47 -1.94 17.42
CA LEU A 224 -12.36 -0.52 17.10
C LEU A 224 -13.65 0.28 17.36
N LYS A 225 -14.81 -0.37 17.38
CA LYS A 225 -16.07 0.29 17.76
C LYS A 225 -16.16 0.53 19.27
N THR A 226 -15.59 -0.35 20.09
CA THR A 226 -15.74 -0.31 21.56
C THR A 226 -14.50 0.19 22.31
N ALA A 227 -13.33 0.18 21.69
CA ALA A 227 -12.08 0.58 22.34
C ALA A 227 -12.11 2.05 22.77
N PHE A 228 -11.65 2.31 23.99
CA PHE A 228 -11.50 3.65 24.55
C PHE A 228 -10.41 4.45 23.82
N ASN A 229 -9.24 3.83 23.58
CA ASN A 229 -8.12 4.47 22.92
C ASN A 229 -7.81 3.81 21.56
N LYS A 230 -8.55 4.21 20.52
CA LYS A 230 -8.43 3.63 19.17
C LYS A 230 -7.12 4.03 18.48
N ASP A 231 -6.63 5.23 18.76
CA ASP A 231 -5.41 5.76 18.15
C ASP A 231 -4.17 4.97 18.58
N GLU A 232 -4.16 4.39 19.79
CA GLU A 232 -3.10 3.49 20.22
C GLU A 232 -3.10 2.16 19.46
N LEU A 233 -4.29 1.67 19.10
CA LEU A 233 -4.45 0.42 18.37
C LEU A 233 -3.97 0.54 16.91
N VAL A 234 -4.36 1.61 16.22
CA VAL A 234 -4.23 1.68 14.76
C VAL A 234 -3.56 2.95 14.24
N GLY A 235 -3.12 3.83 15.14
CA GLY A 235 -2.56 5.12 14.80
C GLY A 235 -3.61 6.21 14.70
N LYS A 236 -3.16 7.46 14.80
CA LYS A 236 -4.00 8.65 14.87
C LYS A 236 -4.95 8.78 13.68
N ASN A 237 -6.24 8.96 13.95
CA ASN A 237 -7.30 9.17 12.94
C ASN A 237 -7.42 8.02 11.92
N ARG A 238 -7.02 6.78 12.28
CA ARG A 238 -7.10 5.62 11.39
C ARG A 238 -8.25 4.67 11.69
N ALA A 239 -8.89 4.78 12.86
CA ALA A 239 -9.92 3.82 13.29
C ALA A 239 -11.06 3.64 12.28
N ASP A 240 -11.68 4.73 11.82
CA ASP A 240 -12.79 4.65 10.87
C ASP A 240 -12.34 4.17 9.49
N LEU A 241 -11.11 4.52 9.09
CA LEU A 241 -10.50 4.03 7.85
C LEU A 241 -10.27 2.52 7.88
N ILE A 242 -9.81 1.98 9.01
CA ILE A 242 -9.61 0.54 9.20
C ILE A 242 -10.95 -0.19 9.27
N ILE A 243 -11.95 0.36 9.99
CA ILE A 243 -13.29 -0.23 10.02
C ILE A 243 -13.87 -0.33 8.61
N LYS A 244 -13.84 0.77 7.84
CA LYS A 244 -14.34 0.78 6.46
C LYS A 244 -13.56 -0.18 5.57
N GLY A 245 -12.24 -0.23 5.72
CA GLY A 245 -11.40 -1.17 4.99
C GLY A 245 -11.76 -2.63 5.27
N CYS A 246 -12.01 -2.99 6.54
CA CYS A 246 -12.46 -4.32 6.91
C CYS A 246 -13.82 -4.66 6.28
N GLU A 247 -14.77 -3.72 6.28
CA GLU A 247 -16.07 -3.90 5.61
C GLU A 247 -15.91 -4.18 4.11
N ILE A 248 -15.07 -3.41 3.41
CA ILE A 248 -14.78 -3.62 1.99
C ILE A 248 -14.13 -5.00 1.77
N LEU A 249 -13.08 -5.34 2.53
CA LEU A 249 -12.38 -6.61 2.36
C LEU A 249 -13.26 -7.83 2.66
N LEU A 250 -14.20 -7.72 3.60
CA LEU A 250 -15.18 -8.76 3.89
C LEU A 250 -16.06 -9.09 2.67
N GLU A 251 -16.25 -8.14 1.76
CA GLU A 251 -16.98 -8.38 0.51
C GLU A 251 -16.19 -9.21 -0.52
N PHE A 252 -14.86 -9.21 -0.46
CA PHE A 252 -13.98 -9.97 -1.34
C PHE A 252 -13.59 -11.33 -0.74
N VAL A 253 -13.31 -11.36 0.56
CA VAL A 253 -12.82 -12.57 1.25
C VAL A 253 -13.94 -13.60 1.42
N GLY A 254 -15.18 -13.17 1.66
CA GLY A 254 -16.30 -14.08 1.90
C GLY A 254 -16.04 -15.01 3.09
N ASN A 255 -16.02 -16.32 2.85
CA ASN A 255 -15.68 -17.36 3.82
C ASN A 255 -14.28 -17.96 3.59
N SER A 256 -13.49 -17.38 2.69
CA SER A 256 -12.16 -17.87 2.36
C SER A 256 -11.15 -17.47 3.44
N THR A 257 -10.07 -18.24 3.58
CA THR A 257 -8.88 -17.79 4.29
C THR A 257 -8.01 -16.97 3.33
N CYS A 258 -7.51 -15.84 3.80
CA CYS A 258 -6.56 -14.99 3.09
C CYS A 258 -5.22 -14.91 3.82
N ILE A 259 -4.20 -14.39 3.14
CA ILE A 259 -2.86 -14.22 3.71
C ILE A 259 -2.50 -12.73 3.64
N ALA A 260 -2.15 -12.14 4.78
CA ALA A 260 -1.64 -10.78 4.85
C ALA A 260 -0.14 -10.74 4.54
N ILE A 261 0.27 -9.86 3.63
CA ILE A 261 1.67 -9.58 3.33
C ILE A 261 1.87 -8.06 3.36
N ASP A 262 2.80 -7.59 4.17
CA ASP A 262 3.11 -6.15 4.34
C ASP A 262 3.94 -5.59 3.19
N ASP A 263 4.86 -6.41 2.65
CA ASP A 263 5.64 -6.05 1.47
C ASP A 263 4.71 -5.82 0.26
N GLY A 264 4.97 -4.74 -0.49
CA GLY A 264 4.13 -4.34 -1.61
C GLY A 264 4.88 -3.46 -2.61
N LEU A 265 4.32 -2.29 -2.93
CA LEU A 265 4.78 -1.40 -3.99
C LEU A 265 6.26 -0.98 -3.85
N ARG A 266 6.71 -0.61 -2.64
CA ARG A 266 8.09 -0.12 -2.43
C ARG A 266 9.11 -1.23 -2.63
N GLU A 267 8.85 -2.38 -2.06
CA GLU A 267 9.69 -3.57 -2.14
C GLU A 267 9.77 -4.02 -3.61
N GLY A 268 8.63 -4.05 -4.29
CA GLY A 268 8.55 -4.30 -5.73
C GLY A 268 9.32 -3.30 -6.58
N LEU A 269 9.20 -2.00 -6.29
CA LEU A 269 9.92 -0.95 -6.99
C LEU A 269 11.44 -1.11 -6.84
N PHE A 270 11.90 -1.44 -5.63
CA PHE A 270 13.31 -1.72 -5.39
C PHE A 270 13.79 -2.89 -6.24
N ILE A 271 13.06 -4.02 -6.21
CA ILE A 271 13.39 -5.24 -6.95
C ILE A 271 13.42 -4.97 -8.46
N ALA A 272 12.39 -4.30 -8.99
CA ALA A 272 12.32 -3.95 -10.40
C ALA A 272 13.52 -3.11 -10.84
N ASN A 273 13.96 -2.16 -10.00
CA ASN A 273 15.14 -1.36 -10.28
C ASN A 273 16.43 -2.20 -10.27
N GLN A 274 16.64 -3.05 -9.26
CA GLN A 274 17.82 -3.91 -9.17
C GLN A 274 17.94 -4.90 -10.33
N LEU A 275 16.80 -5.45 -10.75
CA LEU A 275 16.72 -6.40 -11.86
C LEU A 275 16.63 -5.73 -13.24
N ASN A 276 16.69 -4.39 -13.30
CA ASN A 276 16.50 -3.60 -14.52
C ASN A 276 15.23 -3.97 -15.31
N LEU A 277 14.16 -4.34 -14.60
CA LEU A 277 12.88 -4.65 -15.21
C LEU A 277 12.28 -3.37 -15.77
N LYS A 278 12.14 -3.34 -17.10
CA LYS A 278 11.33 -2.34 -17.77
C LYS A 278 9.88 -2.81 -17.70
N GLY A 279 9.11 -2.28 -16.77
CA GLY A 279 7.66 -2.48 -16.80
C GLY A 279 7.01 -1.78 -18.00
N ILE A 280 5.76 -2.14 -18.25
CA ILE A 280 4.85 -1.46 -19.16
C ILE A 280 4.88 0.04 -18.79
N LYS A 281 5.43 0.87 -19.68
CA LYS A 281 5.48 2.32 -19.52
C LYS A 281 4.15 2.94 -19.89
#